data_AF-A0A8C0EBY2-F1
#
_entry.id   AF-A0A8C0EBY2-F1
#
_cell.length_a   1.000
_cell.length_b   1.000
_cell.length_c   1.000
_cell.angle_alpha   90.00
_cell.angle_beta   90.00
_cell.angle_gamma   90.00
#
_symmetry.space_group_name_H-M   'P 1'
#
loop_
_entity.id
_entity.type
_entity.pdbx_description
1 polymer ?
#
loop_
_entity_poly.entity_id
_entity_poly.type
_entity_poly.pdbx_seq_one_letter_code
_entity_poly.pdbx_strand_id
1 'polypeptide(L)' 'MSYSRHFLDFQGSSIPSSMKKLVVTKLSQNFREAVTLRQDSPVPLPGDGDLLVRNR' A
#
# COMPACT_ATOMS: atom_id res chain seq x y z
N MET A 1 8.15 -14.73 21.16
CA MET A 1 7.73 -14.45 19.78
C MET A 1 8.46 -13.20 19.31
N SER A 2 9.36 -13.30 18.34
CA SER A 2 10.18 -12.17 17.87
C SER A 2 9.50 -11.47 16.71
N TYR A 3 9.09 -10.20 16.89
CA TYR A 3 8.42 -9.38 15.86
C TYR A 3 9.36 -8.86 14.75
N SER A 4 10.66 -9.11 14.87
CA SER A 4 11.68 -8.59 13.96
C SER A 4 11.71 -9.24 12.57
N ARG A 5 11.04 -10.38 12.36
CA ARG A 5 11.01 -11.04 11.03
C ARG A 5 9.96 -10.49 10.06
N HIS A 6 9.07 -9.58 10.49
CA HIS A 6 8.01 -9.07 9.62
C HIS A 6 8.31 -7.73 8.95
N PHE A 7 9.38 -7.05 9.35
CA PHE A 7 9.66 -5.68 8.90
C PHE A 7 10.84 -5.54 7.94
N LEU A 8 11.67 -6.57 7.80
CA LEU A 8 12.86 -6.56 6.93
C LEU A 8 12.90 -7.85 6.11
N ASP A 9 12.14 -7.86 5.02
CA ASP A 9 12.01 -9.01 4.14
C ASP A 9 13.19 -9.04 3.14
N PHE A 10 14.36 -9.49 3.60
CA PHE A 10 15.55 -9.72 2.76
C PHE A 10 15.55 -11.10 2.06
N GLN A 11 14.43 -11.83 2.08
CA GLN A 11 14.30 -13.13 1.41
C GLN A 11 13.06 -13.16 0.51
N GLY A 12 13.20 -12.73 -0.76
CA GLY A 12 12.25 -13.06 -1.83
C GLY A 12 10.78 -12.80 -1.48
N SER A 13 10.51 -11.61 -0.92
CA SER A 13 9.27 -11.26 -0.25
C SER A 13 8.02 -11.60 -1.06
N SER A 14 7.03 -12.23 -0.44
CA SER A 14 5.68 -12.49 -0.98
C SER A 14 4.84 -11.21 -1.18
N ILE A 15 5.49 -10.06 -1.37
CA ILE A 15 4.83 -8.78 -1.61
C ILE A 15 4.03 -8.90 -2.91
N PRO A 16 2.70 -8.75 -2.86
CA PRO A 16 1.88 -8.76 -4.06
C PRO A 16 2.34 -7.69 -5.05
N SER A 17 2.25 -7.95 -6.35
CA SER A 17 2.54 -6.94 -7.37
C SER A 17 1.49 -5.82 -7.39
N SER A 18 0.28 -6.09 -6.87
CA SER A 18 -0.81 -5.13 -6.77
C SER A 18 -1.44 -5.06 -5.38
N MET A 19 -2.05 -3.92 -5.07
CA MET A 19 -2.76 -3.65 -3.82
C MET A 19 -4.04 -2.87 -4.07
N LYS A 20 -4.95 -2.94 -3.09
CA LYS A 20 -6.13 -2.09 -3.04
C LYS A 20 -5.79 -0.75 -2.41
N LYS A 21 -6.25 0.35 -2.99
CA LYS A 21 -6.15 1.68 -2.37
C LYS A 21 -7.35 2.57 -2.68
N LEU A 22 -7.64 3.47 -1.77
CA LEU A 22 -8.59 4.55 -2.00
C LEU A 22 -7.86 5.71 -2.69
N VAL A 23 -8.45 6.24 -3.76
CA VAL A 23 -7.90 7.37 -4.53
C VAL A 23 -8.97 8.43 -4.67
N VAL A 24 -8.60 9.69 -4.45
CA VAL A 24 -9.46 10.82 -4.80
C VAL A 24 -9.47 10.97 -6.32
N THR A 25 -10.63 10.78 -6.94
CA THR A 25 -10.83 10.86 -8.40
C THR A 25 -11.66 12.07 -8.80
N LYS A 26 -12.39 12.68 -7.86
CA LYS A 26 -13.17 13.91 -8.03
C LYS A 26 -13.02 14.80 -6.80
N LEU A 27 -12.89 16.12 -7.01
CA LEU A 27 -12.96 17.07 -5.91
C LEU A 27 -14.43 17.27 -5.51
N SER A 28 -14.81 16.75 -4.35
CA SER A 28 -16.15 16.88 -3.77
C SER A 28 -16.07 16.85 -2.25
N GLN A 29 -16.99 17.54 -1.59
CA GLN A 29 -17.15 17.44 -0.13
C GLN A 29 -17.85 16.12 0.27
N ASN A 30 -18.49 15.43 -0.67
CA ASN A 30 -19.07 14.11 -0.44
C ASN A 30 -18.02 13.02 -0.69
N PHE A 31 -17.63 12.30 0.36
CA PHE A 31 -16.59 11.26 0.29
C PHE A 31 -16.90 10.16 -0.72
N ARG A 32 -18.15 9.72 -0.81
CA ARG A 32 -18.56 8.64 -1.73
C ARG A 32 -18.42 9.08 -3.20
N GLU A 33 -18.61 10.35 -3.47
CA GLU A 33 -18.37 10.90 -4.82
C GLU A 33 -16.89 11.17 -5.08
N ALA A 34 -16.14 11.58 -4.06
CA ALA A 34 -14.76 12.00 -4.20
C ALA A 34 -13.79 10.82 -4.37
N VAL A 35 -14.09 9.67 -3.75
CA VAL A 35 -13.12 8.59 -3.55
C VAL A 35 -13.55 7.30 -4.22
N THR A 36 -12.62 6.64 -4.91
CA THR A 36 -12.81 5.35 -5.55
C THR A 36 -11.84 4.30 -5.01
N LEU A 37 -12.34 3.08 -4.75
CA LEU A 37 -11.50 1.92 -4.47
C LEU A 37 -10.88 1.38 -5.76
N ARG A 38 -9.55 1.49 -5.89
CA ARG A 38 -8.77 0.85 -6.96
C ARG A 38 -8.30 -0.51 -6.46
N GLN A 39 -8.58 -1.58 -7.20
CA GLN A 39 -8.24 -2.94 -6.75
C GLN A 39 -6.84 -3.39 -7.18
N ASP A 40 -6.34 -2.88 -8.31
CA ASP A 40 -5.09 -3.35 -8.94
C ASP A 40 -4.04 -2.23 -9.04
N SER A 41 -3.86 -1.46 -7.96
CA SER A 41 -2.79 -0.45 -7.97
C SER A 41 -1.44 -1.13 -7.74
N PRO A 42 -0.37 -0.78 -8.48
CA PRO A 42 0.94 -1.39 -8.25
C PRO A 42 1.41 -1.08 -6.83
N VAL A 43 2.04 -2.07 -6.18
CA VAL A 43 2.73 -1.82 -4.91
C VAL A 43 3.96 -0.96 -5.20
N PRO A 44 4.13 0.19 -4.51
CA PRO A 44 5.27 1.06 -4.75
C PRO A 44 6.57 0.41 -4.26
N LEU A 45 7.65 0.69 -4.99
CA LEU A 45 9.00 0.35 -4.55
C LEU A 45 9.54 1.50 -3.68
N PRO A 46 9.94 1.23 -2.42
CA PRO A 46 10.55 2.27 -1.58
C PRO A 46 11.91 2.70 -2.15
N GLY A 47 12.21 4.00 -2.07
CA GLY A 47 13.54 4.54 -2.36
C GLY A 47 14.54 4.32 -1.23
N ASP A 48 15.70 4.95 -1.33
CA ASP A 48 16.72 4.89 -0.28
C ASP A 48 16.22 5.63 0.99
N GLY A 49 16.23 4.93 2.13
CA GLY A 49 15.70 5.44 3.39
C GLY A 49 14.17 5.37 3.55
N ASP A 50 13.42 4.94 2.52
CA ASP A 50 11.97 4.79 2.61
C ASP A 50 11.56 3.43 3.21
N LEU A 51 10.34 3.36 3.73
CA LEU A 51 9.73 2.13 4.24
C LEU A 51 8.45 1.79 3.49
N LEU A 52 8.32 0.53 3.07
CA LEU A 52 7.05 -0.03 2.63
C LEU A 52 6.31 -0.62 3.83
N VAL A 53 5.14 -0.05 4.16
CA VAL A 53 4.33 -0.47 5.32
C VAL A 53 3.04 -1.15 4.86
N ARG A 54 2.81 -2.38 5.34
CA ARG A 54 1.53 -3.08 5.18
C ARG A 54 0.57 -2.66 6.30
N ASN A 55 -0.38 -1.78 5.97
CA ASN A 55 -1.47 -1.39 6.88
C ASN A 55 -2.38 -2.60 7.17
N ARG A 56 -2.78 -2.77 8.44
CA ARG A 56 -3.70 -3.83 8.92
C ARG A 56 -5.07 -3.25 9.24
#